data_AF-W2ZVY8-F1
#
_entry.id   AF-W2ZVY8-F1
#
_cell.length_a   1.000
_cell.length_b   1.000
_cell.length_c   1.000
_cell.angle_alpha   90.00
_cell.angle_beta   90.00
_cell.angle_gamma   90.00
#
_symmetry.space_group_name_H-M   'P 1'
#
loop_
_entity.id
_entity.type
_entity.pdbx_description
1 polymer ?
#
loop_
_entity_poly.entity_id
_entity_poly.type
_entity_poly.pdbx_seq_one_letter_code
_entity_poly.pdbx_strand_id
1 'polypeptide(L)'
;MKRRGGEDLRMKYLEASPLNYWGVKMKKTILFSKKVAETIIAIPTSSAASERAWSIFDHIHSERRNRLSVEKVEMLAYIYINYGTIQREEIDLARRQSCPESVD
;
A
#
# COMPACT_ATOMS: atom_id res chain seq x y z
N MET A 1 -17.83 -19.90 2.33
CA MET A 1 -18.08 -18.59 3.00
C MET A 1 -16.85 -18.22 3.84
N LYS A 2 -15.96 -17.34 3.34
CA LYS A 2 -14.77 -16.92 4.11
C LYS A 2 -15.24 -16.06 5.28
N ARG A 3 -15.23 -16.60 6.49
CA ARG A 3 -15.47 -15.86 7.73
C ARG A 3 -14.34 -14.83 7.88
N ARG A 4 -14.55 -13.61 7.41
CA ARG A 4 -13.70 -12.47 7.79
C ARG A 4 -13.87 -12.35 9.30
N GLY A 5 -12.82 -12.64 10.07
CA GLY A 5 -12.85 -12.42 11.52
C GLY A 5 -13.40 -11.02 11.77
N GLY A 6 -14.46 -10.94 12.58
CA GLY A 6 -15.23 -9.70 12.78
C GLY A 6 -14.38 -8.54 13.31
N GLU A 7 -15.01 -7.38 13.50
CA GLU A 7 -14.33 -6.16 13.95
C GLU A 7 -13.53 -6.38 15.25
N ASP A 8 -14.06 -7.15 16.20
CA ASP A 8 -13.37 -7.47 17.45
C ASP A 8 -12.03 -8.20 17.25
N LEU A 9 -12.00 -9.16 16.33
CA LEU A 9 -10.77 -9.88 15.99
C LEU A 9 -9.77 -8.95 15.31
N ARG A 10 -10.23 -8.07 14.42
CA ARG A 10 -9.38 -7.05 13.78
C ARG A 10 -8.76 -6.12 14.81
N MET A 11 -9.54 -5.61 15.77
CA MET A 11 -9.04 -4.76 16.85
C MET A 11 -7.98 -5.48 17.68
N LYS A 12 -8.23 -6.74 18.06
CA LYS A 12 -7.24 -7.56 18.76
C LYS A 12 -5.93 -7.73 17.97
N TYR A 13 -5.99 -7.93 16.65
CA TYR A 13 -4.80 -8.02 15.80
C TYR A 13 -4.07 -6.67 15.64
N LEU A 14 -4.81 -5.55 15.63
CA LEU A 14 -4.22 -4.20 15.58
C LEU A 14 -3.42 -3.88 16.85
N GLU A 15 -3.90 -4.29 18.02
CA GLU A 15 -3.16 -4.18 19.28
C GLU A 15 -1.87 -5.02 19.28
N ALA A 16 -1.86 -6.13 18.54
CA ALA A 16 -0.70 -7.00 18.34
C ALA A 16 0.17 -6.60 17.14
N SER A 17 -0.08 -5.43 16.53
CA SER A 17 0.70 -4.97 15.37
C SER A 17 2.20 -4.90 15.72
N PRO A 18 3.09 -5.53 14.92
CA PRO A 18 4.52 -5.45 15.13
C PRO A 18 5.03 -4.01 15.19
N LEU A 19 4.49 -3.11 14.35
CA LEU A 19 4.80 -1.68 14.38
C LEU A 19 4.47 -1.04 15.72
N ASN A 20 3.31 -1.36 16.31
CA ASN A 20 2.92 -0.86 17.64
C ASN A 20 3.81 -1.44 18.74
N TYR A 21 4.16 -2.73 18.65
CA TYR A 21 5.07 -3.38 19.60
C TYR A 21 6.44 -2.70 19.62
N TRP A 22 7.08 -2.53 18.45
CA TRP A 22 8.38 -1.88 18.34
C TRP A 22 8.31 -0.37 18.58
N GLY A 23 7.16 0.25 18.30
CA GLY A 23 6.92 1.69 18.47
C GLY A 23 6.66 2.14 19.91
N VAL A 24 5.87 1.38 20.66
CA VAL A 24 5.32 1.77 21.97
C VAL A 24 5.93 0.97 23.14
N LYS A 25 6.21 -0.32 22.96
CA LYS A 25 6.63 -1.22 24.06
C LYS A 25 8.14 -1.30 24.27
N MET A 26 8.95 -0.83 23.33
CA MET A 26 10.41 -0.88 23.46
C MET A 26 10.93 0.30 24.29
N LYS A 27 11.58 0.03 25.44
CA LYS A 27 12.26 1.05 26.24
C LYS A 27 13.27 1.82 25.37
N LYS A 28 13.41 3.14 25.61
CA LYS A 28 14.30 4.11 24.92
C LYS A 28 15.76 3.65 24.66
N THR A 29 16.19 2.55 25.27
CA THR A 29 17.58 2.09 25.35
C THR A 29 18.13 1.47 24.05
N ILE A 30 17.29 1.10 23.06
CA ILE A 30 17.80 0.50 21.81
C ILE A 30 17.16 1.16 20.57
N LEU A 31 17.56 2.42 20.32
CA LEU A 31 17.10 3.20 19.15
C LEU A 31 17.50 2.55 17.81
N PHE A 32 18.65 1.86 17.77
CA PHE A 32 19.13 1.18 16.57
C PHE A 32 18.24 0.00 16.18
N SER A 33 17.80 -0.82 17.14
CA SER A 33 16.93 -1.96 16.87
C SER A 33 15.53 -1.53 16.41
N LYS A 34 15.01 -0.40 16.90
CA LYS A 34 13.72 0.11 16.45
C LYS A 34 13.75 0.48 14.97
N LYS A 35 14.73 1.27 14.53
CA LYS A 35 14.87 1.65 13.11
C LYS A 35 15.03 0.43 12.20
N VAL A 36 15.86 -0.53 12.62
CA VAL A 36 16.06 -1.78 11.86
C VAL A 36 14.76 -2.58 11.78
N ALA A 37 14.03 -2.72 12.89
CA ALA A 37 12.75 -3.43 12.90
C ALA A 37 11.70 -2.75 12.00
N GLU A 38 11.58 -1.42 12.07
CA GLU A 38 10.68 -0.65 11.18
C GLU A 38 11.02 -0.87 9.71
N THR A 39 12.30 -0.82 9.34
CA THR A 39 12.75 -1.10 7.97
C THR A 39 12.40 -2.52 7.54
N ILE A 40 12.69 -3.53 8.37
CA ILE A 40 12.40 -4.93 8.05
C ILE A 40 10.89 -5.16 7.86
N ILE A 41 10.07 -4.57 8.72
CA ILE A 41 8.60 -4.71 8.65
C ILE A 41 8.03 -4.02 7.40
N ALA A 42 8.68 -2.96 6.91
CA ALA A 42 8.26 -2.26 5.69
C ALA A 42 8.60 -3.03 4.39
N ILE A 43 9.46 -4.05 4.45
CA ILE A 43 9.83 -4.83 3.27
C ILE A 43 8.69 -5.79 2.90
N PRO A 44 8.18 -5.74 1.65
CA PRO A 44 7.18 -6.71 1.20
C PRO A 44 7.77 -8.13 1.17
N THR A 45 6.98 -9.10 1.61
CA THR A 45 7.43 -10.50 1.74
C THR A 45 7.59 -11.25 0.42
N SER A 46 7.06 -10.72 -0.68
CA SER A 46 7.09 -11.36 -2.01
C SER A 46 6.86 -10.36 -3.14
N SER A 47 7.20 -10.77 -4.38
CA SER A 47 6.92 -10.01 -5.60
C SER A 47 5.43 -9.76 -5.84
N ALA A 48 4.56 -10.62 -5.30
CA ALA A 48 3.11 -10.50 -5.45
C ALA A 48 2.56 -9.16 -4.93
N ALA A 49 3.23 -8.53 -3.96
CA ALA A 49 2.88 -7.19 -3.50
C ALA A 49 3.07 -6.14 -4.61
N SER A 50 4.19 -6.20 -5.34
CA SER A 50 4.48 -5.34 -6.48
C SER A 50 3.56 -5.64 -7.66
N GLU A 51 3.32 -6.93 -7.96
CA GLU A 51 2.38 -7.34 -9.02
C GLU A 51 0.97 -6.79 -8.76
N ARG A 52 0.50 -6.81 -7.52
CA ARG A 52 -0.80 -6.21 -7.16
C ARG A 52 -0.80 -4.69 -7.31
N ALA A 53 0.29 -4.02 -6.94
CA ALA A 53 0.42 -2.58 -7.15
C ALA A 53 0.39 -2.21 -8.64
N TRP A 54 1.08 -2.99 -9.49
CA TRP A 54 1.06 -2.77 -10.94
C TRP A 54 -0.28 -3.14 -11.59
N SER A 55 -0.99 -4.15 -11.08
CA SER A 55 -2.34 -4.48 -11.53
C SER A 55 -3.32 -3.33 -11.29
N ILE A 56 -3.16 -2.57 -10.20
CA ILE A 56 -3.89 -1.31 -9.96
C ILE A 56 -3.47 -0.28 -11.02
N PHE A 57 -2.20 -0.17 -11.38
CA PHE A 57 -1.73 0.79 -12.40
C PHE A 57 -1.88 0.36 -13.86
N ASP A 58 -2.64 -0.70 -14.15
CA ASP A 58 -2.87 -1.20 -15.52
C ASP A 58 -3.47 -0.13 -16.45
N HIS A 59 -4.25 0.81 -15.89
CA HIS A 59 -4.78 1.93 -16.64
C HIS A 59 -3.69 2.93 -17.12
N ILE A 60 -2.56 3.04 -16.42
CA ILE A 60 -1.44 3.93 -16.80
C ILE A 60 -0.72 3.36 -18.03
N HIS A 61 -0.51 2.05 -18.05
CA HIS A 61 0.18 1.36 -19.13
C HIS A 61 -0.51 0.03 -19.42
N SER A 62 -1.18 -0.03 -20.57
CA SER A 62 -1.82 -1.25 -21.10
C SER A 62 -1.41 -1.45 -22.55
N GLU A 63 -1.69 -2.63 -23.11
CA GLU A 63 -1.43 -2.90 -24.55
C GLU A 63 -2.06 -1.84 -25.47
N ARG A 64 -3.21 -1.28 -25.08
CA ARG A 64 -3.90 -0.20 -25.82
C ARG A 64 -3.35 1.20 -25.55
N ARG A 65 -2.70 1.43 -24.39
CA ARG A 65 -2.11 2.72 -23.97
C ARG A 65 -0.63 2.55 -23.65
N ASN A 66 0.19 2.37 -24.68
CA ASN A 66 1.65 2.11 -24.57
C ASN A 66 2.53 3.25 -25.11
N ARG A 67 1.97 4.46 -25.32
CA ARG A 67 2.68 5.61 -25.91
C ARG A 67 3.51 6.42 -24.91
N LEU A 68 3.49 6.05 -23.63
CA LEU A 68 4.26 6.71 -22.59
C LEU A 68 5.67 6.12 -22.53
N SER A 69 6.68 6.98 -22.36
CA SER A 69 8.02 6.49 -22.02
C SER A 69 8.02 5.87 -20.62
N VAL A 70 8.97 4.96 -20.36
CA VAL A 70 9.15 4.31 -19.06
C VAL A 70 9.25 5.34 -17.94
N GLU A 71 10.05 6.40 -18.13
CA GLU A 71 10.21 7.51 -17.18
C GLU A 71 8.89 8.18 -16.82
N LYS A 72 7.97 8.35 -17.80
CA LYS A 72 6.65 8.95 -17.56
C LYS A 72 5.72 8.00 -16.81
N VAL A 73 5.79 6.71 -17.10
CA VAL A 73 5.03 5.68 -16.37
C VAL A 73 5.47 5.64 -14.91
N GLU A 74 6.77 5.63 -14.65
CA GLU A 74 7.34 5.66 -13.30
C GLU A 74 6.94 6.93 -12.53
N MET A 75 7.01 8.09 -13.18
CA MET A 75 6.58 9.35 -12.58
C MET A 75 5.09 9.35 -12.21
N LEU A 76 4.23 8.84 -13.09
CA LEU A 76 2.80 8.71 -12.80
C LEU A 76 2.55 7.73 -11.65
N ALA A 77 3.17 6.55 -11.68
CA ALA A 77 3.05 5.57 -10.60
C ALA A 77 3.47 6.16 -9.25
N TYR A 78 4.59 6.91 -9.22
CA TYR A 78 5.04 7.61 -8.02
C TYR A 78 3.99 8.62 -7.51
N ILE A 79 3.42 9.45 -8.39
CA ILE A 79 2.39 10.42 -8.01
C ILE A 79 1.17 9.70 -7.42
N TYR A 80 0.67 8.65 -8.09
CA TYR A 80 -0.52 7.93 -7.64
C TYR A 80 -0.32 7.24 -6.29
N ILE A 81 0.82 6.55 -6.09
CA ILE A 81 1.14 5.87 -4.83
C ILE A 81 1.18 6.88 -3.67
N ASN A 82 1.77 8.05 -3.89
CA ASN A 82 1.97 9.05 -2.84
C ASN A 82 0.81 10.05 -2.70
N TYR A 83 -0.19 9.99 -3.58
CA TYR A 83 -1.27 10.97 -3.64
C TYR A 83 -2.03 11.11 -2.31
N GLY A 84 -2.35 9.99 -1.64
CA GLY A 84 -3.02 10.00 -0.34
C GLY A 84 -2.16 10.64 0.77
N THR A 85 -0.85 10.37 0.77
CA THR A 85 0.09 10.98 1.72
C THR A 85 0.16 12.51 1.55
N ILE A 86 0.08 12.99 0.31
CA ILE A 86 0.06 14.43 -0.01
C ILE A 86 -1.27 15.06 0.44
N GLN A 87 -2.40 14.39 0.22
CA GLN A 87 -3.72 14.93 0.56
C GLN A 87 -4.14 14.72 2.01
N ARG A 88 -3.35 13.97 2.81
CA ARG A 88 -3.71 13.52 4.18
C ARG A 88 -5.03 12.75 4.23
N GLU A 89 -5.41 12.17 3.11
CA GLU A 89 -6.62 11.36 2.97
C GLU A 89 -6.23 9.91 2.69
N GLU A 90 -6.96 8.99 3.30
CA GLU A 90 -6.82 7.57 2.97
C GLU A 90 -7.54 7.33 1.63
N ILE A 91 -6.75 7.13 0.57
CA ILE A 91 -7.28 6.98 -0.79
C ILE A 91 -7.21 5.51 -1.18
N ASP A 92 -8.36 4.89 -1.32
CA ASP A 92 -8.49 3.56 -1.90
C ASP A 92 -8.30 3.66 -3.43
N LEU A 93 -7.05 3.51 -3.87
CA LEU A 93 -6.68 3.54 -5.29
C LEU A 93 -7.38 2.44 -6.09
N ALA A 94 -7.66 1.29 -5.48
CA ALA A 94 -8.37 0.20 -6.14
C ALA A 94 -9.84 0.54 -6.38
N ARG A 95 -10.48 1.27 -5.46
CA ARG A 95 -11.86 1.77 -5.64
C ARG A 95 -11.96 2.91 -6.64
N ARG A 96 -10.99 3.83 -6.71
CA ARG A 96 -11.01 4.93 -7.70
C ARG A 96 -10.92 4.44 -9.15
N GLN A 97 -10.52 3.18 -9.35
CA GLN A 97 -10.41 2.54 -10.66
C GLN A 97 -11.66 1.78 -11.08
N SER A 98 -12.70 1.75 -10.24
CA SER A 98 -14.05 1.41 -10.71
C SER A 98 -14.34 2.36 -11.86
N CYS A 99 -14.42 1.81 -13.08
CA CYS A 99 -14.49 2.57 -14.33
C CYS A 99 -15.50 3.73 -14.24
N PRO A 100 -15.29 4.86 -14.93
CA PRO A 100 -16.44 5.58 -15.43
C PRO A 100 -17.19 4.57 -16.31
N GLU A 101 -18.44 4.25 -15.98
CA GLU A 101 -19.33 3.54 -16.88
C GLU A 101 -19.15 4.21 -18.26
N SER A 102 -18.73 3.44 -19.25
CA SER A 102 -18.76 3.92 -20.62
C SER A 102 -20.21 4.27 -20.89
N VAL A 103 -20.49 5.57 -21.00
CA VAL A 103 -21.79 6.05 -21.42
C VAL A 103 -21.89 5.60 -22.88
N ASP A 104 -22.65 4.54 -23.10
CA ASP A 104 -23.10 4.12 -24.44
C ASP A 104 -23.97 5.22 -25.08
#